data_AF-A0A9N8X083-F1
#
_entry.id   AF-A0A9N8X083-F1
#
_cell.length_a   1.000
_cell.length_b   1.000
_cell.length_c   1.000
_cell.angle_alpha   90.00
_cell.angle_beta   90.00
_cell.angle_gamma   90.00
#
_symmetry.space_group_name_H-M   'P 1'
#
loop_
_entity.id
_entity.type
_entity.pdbx_description
1 polymer ?
#
loop_
_entity_poly.entity_id
_entity_poly.type
_entity_poly.pdbx_seq_one_letter_code
_entity_poly.pdbx_strand_id
1 'polypeptide(L)'
;MIWLINAVAHLPDIVILAVGGISTAVTAVGIAVGIRKMIERNAQVQSRSALADVVHASLLAFVVFVMSNVLSDVRANLSKAEDTVLREASIITRVNRDLKLIGSPSAQGARRDLQRYVQNASTRDWKTLSREVPALSVEADADLDKVASDIQAIAFDNPAFASSLSSSMYDLETVRQLRLENAMGTVPQVFWWVISVFLLAAMIMNGRFEMTRRDKVIVAVHSRSCRMT
;
A
#
# COMPACT_ATOMS: atom_id res chain seq x y z
N MET A 1 2.10 -10.60 -13.27
CA MET A 1 1.80 -9.93 -11.97
C MET A 1 0.70 -8.87 -12.10
N ILE A 2 0.72 -7.98 -13.10
CA ILE A 2 -0.29 -6.90 -13.28
C ILE A 2 -1.75 -7.41 -13.36
N TRP A 3 -1.99 -8.54 -14.05
CA TRP A 3 -3.33 -9.15 -14.13
C TRP A 3 -3.88 -9.60 -12.76
N LEU A 4 -3.01 -10.10 -11.89
CA LEU A 4 -3.37 -10.55 -10.54
C LEU A 4 -3.68 -9.36 -9.63
N ILE A 5 -2.91 -8.27 -9.74
CA ILE A 5 -3.14 -7.03 -8.99
C ILE A 5 -4.48 -6.39 -9.39
N ASN A 6 -4.78 -6.30 -10.68
CA ASN A 6 -6.07 -5.79 -11.16
C ASN A 6 -7.25 -6.71 -10.79
N ALA A 7 -7.06 -8.03 -10.81
CA ALA A 7 -8.08 -8.96 -10.38
C ALA A 7 -8.35 -8.86 -8.88
N VAL A 8 -7.32 -8.62 -8.06
CA VAL A 8 -7.44 -8.46 -6.60
C VAL A 8 -8.02 -7.08 -6.22
N ALA A 9 -7.69 -6.02 -6.95
CA ALA A 9 -8.14 -4.65 -6.66
C ALA A 9 -9.67 -4.43 -6.74
N HIS A 10 -10.41 -5.33 -7.39
CA HIS A 10 -11.87 -5.28 -7.49
C HIS A 10 -12.58 -6.32 -6.62
N LEU A 11 -11.83 -7.12 -5.85
CA LEU A 11 -12.43 -8.11 -4.95
C LEU A 11 -12.74 -7.46 -3.59
N PRO A 12 -13.87 -7.82 -2.96
CA PRO A 12 -14.13 -7.42 -1.59
C PRO A 12 -13.00 -7.89 -0.65
N ASP A 13 -12.63 -7.09 0.34
CA ASP A 13 -11.55 -7.39 1.30
C ASP A 13 -11.70 -8.79 1.93
N ILE A 14 -12.94 -9.20 2.21
CA ILE A 14 -13.25 -10.52 2.76
C ILE A 14 -12.88 -11.67 1.82
N VAL A 15 -12.97 -11.45 0.51
CA VAL A 15 -12.60 -12.44 -0.52
C VAL A 15 -11.09 -12.51 -0.64
N ILE A 16 -10.39 -11.36 -0.60
CA ILE A 16 -8.92 -11.32 -0.61
C ILE A 16 -8.38 -12.08 0.60
N LEU A 17 -8.92 -11.82 1.79
CA LEU A 17 -8.55 -12.51 3.03
C LEU A 17 -8.88 -14.00 2.98
N ALA A 18 -10.05 -14.37 2.45
CA ALA A 18 -10.44 -15.78 2.34
C ALA A 18 -9.55 -16.55 1.37
N VAL A 19 -9.31 -16.01 0.16
CA VAL A 19 -8.48 -16.64 -0.87
C VAL A 19 -7.02 -16.69 -0.43
N GLY A 20 -6.49 -15.60 0.15
CA GLY A 20 -5.13 -15.56 0.70
C GLY A 20 -4.94 -16.56 1.84
N GLY A 21 -5.89 -16.63 2.77
CA GLY A 21 -5.84 -17.59 3.88
C GLY A 21 -5.93 -19.04 3.40
N ILE A 22 -6.86 -19.36 2.49
CA ILE A 22 -7.04 -20.71 1.95
C ILE A 22 -5.81 -21.13 1.14
N SER A 23 -5.30 -20.29 0.25
CA SER A 23 -4.12 -20.59 -0.57
C SER A 23 -2.88 -20.82 0.28
N THR A 24 -2.66 -20.01 1.32
CA THR A 24 -1.56 -20.17 2.26
C THR A 24 -1.69 -21.49 3.03
N ALA A 25 -2.89 -21.81 3.52
CA ALA A 25 -3.14 -23.06 4.23
C ALA A 25 -2.92 -24.30 3.34
N VAL A 26 -3.42 -24.27 2.10
CA VAL A 26 -3.22 -25.35 1.12
C VAL A 26 -1.74 -25.53 0.80
N THR A 27 -1.01 -24.43 0.58
CA THR A 27 0.43 -24.45 0.31
C THR A 27 1.21 -25.01 1.49
N ALA A 28 0.90 -24.57 2.71
CA ALA A 28 1.53 -25.06 3.93
C ALA A 28 1.33 -26.57 4.12
N VAL A 29 0.10 -27.06 3.92
CA VAL A 29 -0.22 -28.49 4.00
C VAL A 29 0.50 -29.27 2.90
N GLY A 30 0.54 -28.76 1.67
CA GLY A 30 1.24 -29.38 0.55
C GLY A 30 2.73 -29.55 0.81
N ILE A 31 3.39 -28.48 1.29
CA ILE A 31 4.81 -28.50 1.67
C ILE A 31 5.06 -29.51 2.80
N ALA A 32 4.25 -29.47 3.87
CA ALA A 32 4.39 -30.36 5.00
C ALA A 32 4.26 -31.85 4.60
N VAL A 33 3.26 -32.19 3.77
CA VAL A 33 3.06 -33.55 3.25
C VAL A 33 4.22 -33.97 2.33
N GLY A 34 4.68 -33.09 1.45
CA GLY A 34 5.79 -33.36 0.54
C GLY A 34 7.09 -33.67 1.29
N ILE A 35 7.42 -32.87 2.29
CA ILE A 35 8.60 -33.05 3.13
C ILE A 35 8.50 -34.34 3.93
N ARG A 36 7.33 -34.62 4.53
CA ARG A 36 7.10 -35.87 5.25
C ARG A 36 7.35 -37.08 4.35
N LYS A 37 6.79 -37.10 3.15
CA LYS A 37 6.97 -38.19 2.18
C LYS A 37 8.44 -38.37 1.75
N MET A 38 9.22 -37.30 1.73
CA MET A 38 10.67 -37.35 1.48
C MET A 38 11.45 -37.90 2.69
N ILE A 39 11.09 -37.50 3.91
CA ILE A 39 11.75 -37.94 5.15
C ILE A 39 11.44 -39.41 5.46
N GLU A 40 10.18 -39.84 5.30
CA GLU A 40 9.77 -41.24 5.50
C GLU A 40 10.49 -42.20 4.55
N ARG A 41 10.86 -41.74 3.35
CA ARG A 41 11.66 -42.52 2.38
C ARG A 41 13.11 -42.79 2.84
N ASN A 42 13.65 -42.00 3.77
CA ASN A 42 15.06 -42.06 4.19
C ASN A 42 15.31 -42.63 5.61
N ALA A 43 14.26 -43.11 6.30
CA ALA A 43 14.30 -43.84 7.58
C ALA A 43 14.80 -43.08 8.84
N GLN A 44 14.30 -43.56 9.99
CA GLN A 44 14.42 -43.12 11.39
C GLN A 44 13.73 -41.79 11.76
N VAL A 45 12.44 -41.93 12.11
CA VAL A 45 11.61 -40.92 12.77
C VAL A 45 12.30 -40.46 14.06
N GLN A 46 12.88 -39.26 14.05
CA GLN A 46 13.40 -38.61 15.25
C GLN A 46 12.22 -38.24 16.15
N SER A 47 12.24 -38.72 17.39
CA SER A 47 11.28 -38.35 18.43
C SER A 47 11.25 -36.83 18.62
N ARG A 48 10.04 -36.28 18.77
CA ARG A 48 9.78 -34.85 19.06
C ARG A 48 10.79 -34.28 20.05
N SER A 49 11.76 -33.49 19.56
CA SER A 49 12.76 -32.87 20.44
C SER A 49 12.22 -31.55 20.98
N ALA A 50 12.32 -31.32 22.28
CA ALA A 50 11.89 -30.07 22.90
C ALA A 50 12.58 -28.84 22.27
N LEU A 51 13.81 -29.03 21.77
CA LEU A 51 14.57 -27.99 21.08
C LEU A 51 13.91 -27.61 19.73
N ALA A 52 13.34 -28.57 19.00
CA ALA A 52 12.60 -28.29 17.77
C ALA A 52 11.29 -27.54 18.05
N ASP A 53 10.57 -27.88 19.11
CA ASP A 53 9.35 -27.15 19.49
C ASP A 53 9.65 -25.70 19.89
N VAL A 54 10.75 -25.46 20.63
CA VAL A 54 11.20 -24.11 21.01
C VAL A 54 11.63 -23.29 19.78
N VAL A 55 12.40 -23.88 18.85
CA VAL A 55 12.82 -23.20 17.62
C VAL A 55 11.62 -22.89 16.73
N HIS A 56 10.64 -23.78 16.63
CA HIS A 56 9.43 -23.51 15.86
C HIS A 56 8.62 -22.36 16.45
N ALA A 57 8.43 -22.35 17.77
CA ALA A 57 7.72 -21.29 18.47
C ALA A 57 8.42 -19.94 18.32
N SER A 58 9.76 -19.89 18.41
CA SER A 58 10.53 -18.65 18.26
C SER A 58 10.51 -18.12 16.82
N LEU A 59 10.58 -19.00 15.81
CA LEU A 59 10.43 -18.62 14.40
C LEU A 59 9.04 -18.02 14.12
N LEU A 60 7.99 -18.64 14.64
CA LEU A 60 6.62 -18.15 14.46
C LEU A 60 6.42 -16.80 15.15
N ALA A 61 6.89 -16.65 16.39
CA ALA A 61 6.86 -15.38 17.11
C ALA A 61 7.60 -14.27 16.34
N PHE A 62 8.76 -14.60 15.75
CA PHE A 62 9.53 -13.65 14.94
C PHE A 62 8.79 -13.25 13.65
N VAL A 63 8.14 -14.19 12.94
CA VAL A 63 7.33 -13.86 11.76
C VAL A 63 6.18 -12.93 12.13
N VAL A 64 5.46 -13.21 13.22
CA VAL A 64 4.38 -12.35 13.70
C VAL A 64 4.90 -10.95 14.04
N PHE A 65 6.04 -10.87 14.71
CA PHE A 65 6.69 -9.61 15.02
C PHE A 65 7.05 -8.81 13.76
N VAL A 66 7.71 -9.44 12.77
CA VAL A 66 8.07 -8.77 11.51
C VAL A 66 6.82 -8.33 10.76
N MET A 67 5.79 -9.18 10.68
CA MET A 67 4.53 -8.86 10.02
C MET A 67 3.82 -7.67 10.68
N SER A 68 3.83 -7.61 12.01
CA SER A 68 3.28 -6.48 12.77
C SER A 68 4.00 -5.17 12.46
N ASN A 69 5.33 -5.19 12.38
CA ASN A 69 6.12 -4.01 12.01
C ASN A 69 5.80 -3.55 10.57
N VAL A 70 5.78 -4.48 9.61
CA VAL A 70 5.44 -4.18 8.21
C VAL A 70 4.03 -3.60 8.11
N LEU A 71 3.06 -4.15 8.85
CA LEU A 71 1.69 -3.63 8.88
C LEU A 71 1.63 -2.22 9.47
N SER A 72 2.40 -1.96 10.52
CA SER A 72 2.52 -0.62 11.13
C SER A 72 3.09 0.39 10.13
N ASP A 73 4.15 0.02 9.40
CA ASP A 73 4.78 0.88 8.40
C ASP A 73 3.84 1.16 7.23
N VAL A 74 3.16 0.13 6.71
CA VAL A 74 2.17 0.28 5.63
C VAL A 74 1.03 1.20 6.08
N ARG A 75 0.52 1.02 7.29
CA ARG A 75 -0.54 1.89 7.84
C ARG A 75 -0.07 3.33 8.01
N ALA A 76 1.16 3.54 8.51
CA ALA A 76 1.73 4.87 8.63
C ALA A 76 1.89 5.54 7.26
N ASN A 77 2.31 4.79 6.24
CA ASN A 77 2.44 5.32 4.88
C ASN A 77 1.09 5.66 4.25
N LEU A 78 0.07 4.80 4.44
CA LEU A 78 -1.30 5.09 4.01
C LEU A 78 -1.84 6.37 4.65
N SER A 79 -1.68 6.52 5.97
CA SER A 79 -2.10 7.73 6.69
C SER A 79 -1.43 8.99 6.15
N LYS A 80 -0.12 8.94 5.86
CA LYS A 80 0.61 10.06 5.25
C LYS A 80 0.07 10.41 3.85
N ALA A 81 -0.25 9.39 3.05
CA ALA A 81 -0.83 9.59 1.72
C ALA A 81 -2.22 10.25 1.82
N GLU A 82 -3.07 9.78 2.74
CA GLU A 82 -4.39 10.37 3.02
C GLU A 82 -4.27 11.84 3.47
N ASP A 83 -3.39 12.13 4.43
CA ASP A 83 -3.14 13.50 4.92
C ASP A 83 -2.67 14.43 3.80
N THR A 84 -1.82 13.92 2.91
CA THR A 84 -1.31 14.66 1.74
C THR A 84 -2.44 15.01 0.77
N VAL A 85 -3.36 14.08 0.51
CA VAL A 85 -4.53 14.30 -0.36
C VAL A 85 -5.50 15.28 0.25
N LEU A 86 -5.78 15.17 1.55
CA LEU A 86 -6.65 16.12 2.26
C LEU A 86 -6.06 17.54 2.25
N ARG A 87 -4.74 17.67 2.42
CA ARG A 87 -4.04 18.94 2.31
C ARG A 87 -4.15 19.53 0.91
N GLU A 88 -3.93 18.73 -0.13
CA GLU A 88 -4.09 19.18 -1.53
C GLU A 88 -5.51 19.69 -1.78
N ALA A 89 -6.53 18.93 -1.36
CA ALA A 89 -7.94 19.29 -1.52
C ALA A 89 -8.28 20.61 -0.79
N SER A 90 -7.70 20.84 0.39
CA SER A 90 -7.86 22.09 1.14
C SER A 90 -7.28 23.29 0.38
N ILE A 91 -6.07 23.14 -0.20
CA ILE A 91 -5.40 24.17 -1.00
C ILE A 91 -6.22 24.47 -2.26
N ILE A 92 -6.62 23.45 -3.02
CA ILE A 92 -7.48 23.58 -4.21
C ILE A 92 -8.77 24.33 -3.88
N THR A 93 -9.41 23.98 -2.75
CA THR A 93 -10.65 24.65 -2.30
C THR A 93 -10.41 26.12 -2.01
N ARG A 94 -9.28 26.47 -1.37
CA ARG A 94 -8.90 27.86 -1.10
C ARG A 94 -8.65 28.64 -2.38
N VAL A 95 -7.88 28.11 -3.32
CA VAL A 95 -7.61 28.73 -4.63
C VAL A 95 -8.93 28.95 -5.38
N ASN A 96 -9.78 27.92 -5.47
CA ASN A 96 -11.08 28.04 -6.13
C ASN A 96 -11.99 29.09 -5.47
N ARG A 97 -11.93 29.23 -4.14
CA ARG A 97 -12.67 30.27 -3.41
C ARG A 97 -12.14 31.66 -3.74
N ASP A 98 -10.84 31.86 -3.70
CA ASP A 98 -10.22 33.17 -3.98
C ASP A 98 -10.48 33.59 -5.44
N LEU A 99 -10.35 32.67 -6.40
CA LEU A 99 -10.73 32.91 -7.80
C LEU A 99 -12.23 33.23 -7.95
N LYS A 100 -13.10 32.60 -7.17
CA LYS A 100 -14.54 32.89 -7.18
C LYS A 100 -14.84 34.30 -6.64
N LEU A 101 -14.11 34.76 -5.63
CA LEU A 101 -14.23 36.11 -5.08
C LEU A 101 -13.78 37.18 -6.07
N ILE A 102 -12.73 36.91 -6.86
CA ILE A 102 -12.27 37.80 -7.94
C ILE A 102 -13.31 37.92 -9.05
N GLY A 103 -13.95 36.81 -9.44
CA GLY A 103 -15.13 36.80 -10.31
C GLY A 103 -14.92 37.21 -11.77
N SER A 104 -13.71 37.62 -12.17
CA SER A 104 -13.36 38.02 -13.53
C SER A 104 -13.47 36.86 -14.55
N PRO A 105 -13.61 37.13 -15.86
CA PRO A 105 -13.57 36.09 -16.89
C PRO A 105 -12.27 35.26 -16.86
N SER A 106 -11.13 35.89 -16.57
CA SER A 106 -9.84 35.20 -16.39
C SER A 106 -9.89 34.27 -15.19
N ALA A 107 -10.44 34.69 -14.05
CA ALA A 107 -10.61 33.85 -12.87
C ALA A 107 -11.55 32.65 -13.12
N GLN A 108 -12.59 32.82 -13.94
CA GLN A 108 -13.43 31.69 -14.36
C GLN A 108 -12.69 30.72 -15.30
N GLY A 109 -11.81 31.24 -16.16
CA GLY A 109 -10.85 30.43 -16.94
C GLY A 109 -9.97 29.57 -16.04
N ALA A 110 -9.24 30.20 -15.12
CA ALA A 110 -8.35 29.53 -14.18
C ALA A 110 -9.07 28.47 -13.33
N ARG A 111 -10.33 28.70 -12.94
CA ARG A 111 -11.14 27.69 -12.22
C ARG A 111 -11.41 26.44 -13.06
N ARG A 112 -11.63 26.58 -14.36
CA ARG A 112 -11.83 25.44 -15.27
C ARG A 112 -10.53 24.67 -15.48
N ASP A 113 -9.41 25.37 -15.59
CA ASP A 113 -8.10 24.73 -15.72
C ASP A 113 -7.70 24.04 -14.40
N LEU A 114 -8.01 24.63 -13.24
CA LEU A 114 -7.86 23.96 -11.93
C LEU A 114 -8.71 22.69 -11.81
N GLN A 115 -9.95 22.71 -12.32
CA GLN A 115 -10.78 21.50 -12.36
C GLN A 115 -10.19 20.41 -13.26
N ARG A 116 -9.59 20.80 -14.40
CA ARG A 116 -8.93 19.86 -15.30
C ARG A 116 -7.69 19.23 -14.66
N TYR A 117 -6.87 20.05 -13.99
CA TYR A 117 -5.77 19.57 -13.16
C TYR A 117 -6.25 18.51 -12.16
N VAL A 118 -7.30 18.80 -11.39
CA VAL A 118 -7.84 17.83 -10.40
C VAL A 118 -8.32 16.54 -11.06
N GLN A 119 -8.96 16.62 -12.22
CA GLN A 119 -9.42 15.45 -12.97
C GLN A 119 -8.24 14.60 -13.47
N ASN A 120 -7.19 15.22 -13.99
CA ASN A 120 -6.02 14.50 -14.48
C ASN A 120 -5.16 13.99 -13.32
N ALA A 121 -4.96 14.74 -12.24
CA ALA A 121 -4.28 14.27 -11.04
C ALA A 121 -5.01 13.05 -10.42
N SER A 122 -6.34 13.10 -10.30
CA SER A 122 -7.11 11.99 -9.73
C SER A 122 -7.17 10.72 -10.60
N THR A 123 -7.02 10.84 -11.93
CA THR A 123 -7.14 9.69 -12.84
C THR A 123 -5.81 9.19 -13.40
N ARG A 124 -4.85 10.10 -13.63
CA ARG A 124 -3.55 9.82 -14.26
C ARG A 124 -2.43 9.69 -13.24
N ASP A 125 -2.28 10.63 -12.30
CA ASP A 125 -1.19 10.57 -11.32
C ASP A 125 -1.28 9.29 -10.49
N TRP A 126 -2.46 8.92 -9.99
CA TRP A 126 -2.61 7.67 -9.21
C TRP A 126 -2.22 6.41 -9.99
N LYS A 127 -2.46 6.40 -11.31
CA LYS A 127 -2.08 5.28 -12.17
C LYS A 127 -0.57 5.24 -12.42
N THR A 128 0.12 6.38 -12.45
CA THR A 128 1.57 6.43 -12.63
C THR A 128 2.31 6.21 -11.31
N LEU A 129 1.74 6.66 -10.19
CA LEU A 129 2.28 6.45 -8.84
C LEU A 129 2.19 4.99 -8.36
N SER A 130 1.25 4.21 -8.88
CA SER A 130 1.10 2.78 -8.56
C SER A 130 2.04 1.86 -9.35
N ARG A 131 2.92 2.41 -10.19
CA ARG A 131 3.92 1.63 -10.95
C ARG A 131 5.11 1.30 -10.08
N GLU A 132 5.90 0.30 -10.51
CA GLU A 132 7.16 -0.09 -9.87
C GLU A 132 8.15 1.06 -9.75
N VAL A 133 8.17 1.95 -10.76
CA VAL A 133 8.85 3.24 -10.72
C VAL A 133 7.77 4.32 -10.68
N PRO A 134 7.45 4.87 -9.49
CA PRO A 134 6.48 5.94 -9.36
C PRO A 134 6.91 7.18 -10.12
N ALA A 135 5.96 7.83 -10.79
CA ALA A 135 6.18 9.10 -11.46
C ALA A 135 4.88 9.92 -11.44
N LEU A 136 5.00 11.24 -11.56
CA LEU A 136 3.87 12.14 -11.81
C LEU A 136 3.48 12.08 -13.30
N SER A 137 2.20 12.30 -13.61
CA SER A 137 1.73 12.32 -15.00
C SER A 137 2.05 13.64 -15.69
N VAL A 138 2.47 13.54 -16.96
CA VAL A 138 2.79 14.70 -17.80
C VAL A 138 1.55 15.55 -18.04
N GLU A 139 0.37 14.93 -18.15
CA GLU A 139 -0.88 15.65 -18.39
C GLU A 139 -1.29 16.52 -17.20
N ALA A 140 -1.18 16.01 -15.97
CA ALA A 140 -1.45 16.83 -14.79
C ALA A 140 -0.35 17.89 -14.57
N ASP A 141 0.87 17.65 -15.06
CA ASP A 141 1.97 18.64 -15.04
C ASP A 141 1.65 19.84 -15.91
N ALA A 142 1.30 19.58 -17.18
CA ALA A 142 0.90 20.63 -18.11
C ALA A 142 -0.33 21.42 -17.62
N ASP A 143 -1.31 20.76 -16.99
CA ASP A 143 -2.46 21.46 -16.41
C ASP A 143 -2.07 22.33 -15.21
N LEU A 144 -1.15 21.85 -14.36
CA LEU A 144 -0.69 22.61 -13.20
C LEU A 144 0.13 23.84 -13.62
N ASP A 145 1.02 23.70 -14.60
CA ASP A 145 1.79 24.81 -15.17
C ASP A 145 0.86 25.87 -15.76
N LYS A 146 -0.19 25.43 -16.45
CA LYS A 146 -1.19 26.34 -17.00
C LYS A 146 -1.90 27.11 -15.88
N VAL A 147 -2.36 26.41 -14.84
CA VAL A 147 -2.99 27.02 -13.66
C VAL A 147 -2.06 28.01 -12.97
N ALA A 148 -0.77 27.68 -12.84
CA ALA A 148 0.24 28.58 -12.28
C ALA A 148 0.36 29.87 -13.11
N SER A 149 0.42 29.75 -14.45
CA SER A 149 0.50 30.91 -15.34
C SER A 149 -0.74 31.81 -15.28
N ASP A 150 -1.94 31.20 -15.24
CA ASP A 150 -3.20 31.95 -15.15
C ASP A 150 -3.31 32.65 -13.79
N ILE A 151 -2.92 31.98 -12.71
CA ILE A 151 -2.93 32.56 -11.37
C ILE A 151 -1.93 33.69 -11.24
N GLN A 152 -0.74 33.59 -11.84
CA GLN A 152 0.24 34.67 -11.85
C GLN A 152 -0.31 35.92 -12.55
N ALA A 153 -0.95 35.75 -13.71
CA ALA A 153 -1.59 36.86 -14.43
C ALA A 153 -2.73 37.49 -13.60
N ILE A 154 -3.59 36.66 -12.99
CA ILE A 154 -4.69 37.14 -12.14
C ILE A 154 -4.15 37.86 -10.90
N ALA A 155 -3.10 37.34 -10.27
CA ALA A 155 -2.46 37.93 -9.11
C ALA A 155 -1.87 39.31 -9.43
N PHE A 156 -1.30 39.50 -10.61
CA PHE A 156 -0.81 40.79 -11.07
C PHE A 156 -1.93 41.84 -11.14
N ASP A 157 -3.09 41.45 -11.67
CA ASP A 157 -4.27 42.33 -11.77
C ASP A 157 -5.02 42.51 -10.44
N ASN A 158 -4.79 41.63 -9.45
CA ASN A 158 -5.53 41.58 -8.19
C ASN A 158 -4.57 41.53 -6.98
N PRO A 159 -3.90 42.65 -6.64
CA PRO A 159 -2.86 42.68 -5.61
C PRO A 159 -3.35 42.25 -4.22
N ALA A 160 -4.65 42.42 -3.92
CA ALA A 160 -5.26 41.97 -2.66
C ALA A 160 -5.22 40.44 -2.48
N PHE A 161 -5.18 39.67 -3.58
CA PHE A 161 -5.15 38.20 -3.57
C PHE A 161 -3.78 37.63 -3.96
N ALA A 162 -2.85 38.46 -4.45
CA ALA A 162 -1.60 38.01 -5.05
C ALA A 162 -0.76 37.11 -4.13
N SER A 163 -0.62 37.48 -2.85
CA SER A 163 0.14 36.70 -1.86
C SER A 163 -0.54 35.36 -1.54
N SER A 164 -1.86 35.36 -1.32
CA SER A 164 -2.65 34.15 -1.05
C SER A 164 -2.58 33.16 -2.20
N LEU A 165 -2.75 33.66 -3.43
CA LEU A 165 -2.73 32.86 -4.65
C LEU A 165 -1.35 32.27 -4.94
N SER A 166 -0.29 33.09 -4.85
CA SER A 166 1.09 32.64 -5.08
C SER A 166 1.52 31.61 -4.03
N SER A 167 1.19 31.85 -2.75
CA SER A 167 1.49 30.91 -1.67
C SER A 167 0.73 29.60 -1.86
N SER A 168 -0.55 29.66 -2.23
CA SER A 168 -1.36 28.44 -2.45
C SER A 168 -0.84 27.63 -3.64
N MET A 169 -0.33 28.29 -4.69
CA MET A 169 0.27 27.59 -5.83
C MET A 169 1.58 26.89 -5.46
N TYR A 170 2.46 27.56 -4.74
CA TYR A 170 3.68 26.96 -4.21
C TYR A 170 3.37 25.76 -3.29
N ASP A 171 2.38 25.90 -2.41
CA ASP A 171 1.94 24.81 -1.53
C ASP A 171 1.37 23.63 -2.33
N LEU A 172 0.62 23.90 -3.41
CA LEU A 172 0.06 22.86 -4.28
C LEU A 172 1.15 22.05 -4.98
N GLU A 173 2.14 22.72 -5.57
CA GLU A 173 3.30 22.07 -6.18
C GLU A 173 4.08 21.24 -5.15
N THR A 174 4.32 21.81 -3.96
CA THR A 174 5.02 21.13 -2.87
C THR A 174 4.29 19.85 -2.45
N VAL A 175 2.97 19.91 -2.27
CA VAL A 175 2.14 18.75 -1.88
C VAL A 175 2.11 17.69 -2.98
N ARG A 176 2.12 18.10 -4.25
CA ARG A 176 2.20 17.16 -5.38
C ARG A 176 3.54 16.44 -5.43
N GLN A 177 4.66 17.12 -5.18
CA GLN A 177 5.97 16.47 -5.07
C GLN A 177 6.03 15.53 -3.85
N LEU A 178 5.48 15.96 -2.72
CA LEU A 178 5.41 15.11 -1.53
C LEU A 178 4.62 13.82 -1.77
N ARG A 179 3.61 13.85 -2.66
CA ARG A 179 2.91 12.62 -3.10
C ARG A 179 3.83 11.66 -3.82
N LEU A 180 4.71 12.14 -4.70
CA LEU A 180 5.71 11.31 -5.37
C LEU A 180 6.68 10.71 -4.35
N GLU A 181 7.18 11.52 -3.43
CA GLU A 181 8.05 11.06 -2.33
C GLU A 181 7.40 9.95 -1.50
N ASN A 182 6.14 10.13 -1.11
CA ASN A 182 5.38 9.13 -0.37
C ASN A 182 5.15 7.83 -1.19
N ALA A 183 4.96 7.95 -2.51
CA ALA A 183 4.81 6.79 -3.39
C ALA A 183 6.11 5.98 -3.55
N MET A 184 7.27 6.63 -3.44
CA MET A 184 8.57 5.95 -3.42
C MET A 184 8.84 5.22 -2.09
N GLY A 185 8.15 5.59 -1.02
CA GLY A 185 8.19 4.95 0.30
C GLY A 185 7.54 3.57 0.33
N THR A 186 8.06 2.63 -0.46
CA THR A 186 7.58 1.24 -0.50
C THR A 186 8.33 0.37 0.53
N VAL A 187 7.67 -0.69 1.01
CA VAL A 187 8.32 -1.68 1.89
C VAL A 187 9.49 -2.32 1.12
N PRO A 188 10.73 -2.24 1.63
CA PRO A 188 11.88 -2.78 0.93
C PRO A 188 11.70 -4.26 0.57
N GLN A 189 12.03 -4.64 -0.66
CA GLN A 189 11.82 -6.00 -1.17
C GLN A 189 12.46 -7.09 -0.30
N VAL A 190 13.55 -6.76 0.41
CA VAL A 190 14.22 -7.64 1.36
C VAL A 190 13.30 -8.16 2.46
N PHE A 191 12.32 -7.37 2.92
CA PHE A 191 11.37 -7.82 3.96
C PHE A 191 10.52 -8.99 3.47
N TRP A 192 10.10 -8.99 2.21
CA TRP A 192 9.32 -10.09 1.63
C TRP A 192 10.12 -11.38 1.54
N TRP A 193 11.42 -11.28 1.24
CA TRP A 193 12.32 -12.43 1.27
C TRP A 193 12.50 -12.97 2.68
N VAL A 194 12.70 -12.09 3.67
CA VAL A 194 12.80 -12.50 5.08
C VAL A 194 11.52 -13.22 5.51
N ILE A 195 10.35 -12.61 5.31
CA ILE A 195 9.05 -13.24 5.64
C ILE A 195 8.91 -14.60 4.95
N SER A 196 9.25 -14.70 3.67
CA SER A 196 9.13 -15.94 2.90
C SER A 196 10.04 -17.05 3.43
N VAL A 197 11.31 -16.74 3.73
CA VAL A 197 12.27 -17.71 4.26
C VAL A 197 11.83 -18.22 5.62
N PHE A 198 11.41 -17.34 6.52
CA PHE A 198 10.95 -17.74 7.85
C PHE A 198 9.65 -18.56 7.80
N LEU A 199 8.70 -18.19 6.93
CA LEU A 199 7.48 -18.98 6.70
C LEU A 199 7.80 -20.38 6.14
N LEU A 200 8.69 -20.47 5.15
CA LEU A 200 9.12 -21.75 4.59
C LEU A 200 9.82 -22.61 5.65
N ALA A 201 10.71 -22.03 6.46
CA ALA A 201 11.37 -22.73 7.56
C ALA A 201 10.35 -23.27 8.57
N ALA A 202 9.34 -22.48 8.93
CA ALA A 202 8.26 -22.91 9.81
C ALA A 202 7.43 -24.06 9.20
N MET A 203 7.09 -23.98 7.90
CA MET A 203 6.37 -25.04 7.18
C MET A 203 7.19 -26.33 7.07
N ILE A 204 8.50 -26.23 6.82
CA ILE A 204 9.43 -27.36 6.76
C ILE A 204 9.50 -28.08 8.11
N MET A 205 9.58 -27.33 9.21
CA MET A 205 9.56 -27.91 10.55
C MET A 205 8.23 -28.62 10.84
N ASN A 206 7.10 -28.09 10.37
CA ASN A 206 5.79 -28.69 10.59
C ASN A 206 5.65 -30.06 9.88
N GLY A 207 6.31 -30.26 8.74
CA GLY A 207 6.35 -31.54 8.03
C GLY A 207 7.12 -32.66 8.74
N ARG A 208 7.89 -32.36 9.80
CA ARG A 208 8.64 -33.35 10.59
C ARG A 208 7.81 -34.06 11.65
N PHE A 209 6.63 -33.54 11.98
CA PHE A 209 5.77 -34.09 13.03
C PHE A 209 4.54 -34.78 12.42
N GLU A 210 4.07 -35.87 13.04
CA GLU A 210 2.77 -36.43 12.69
C GLU A 210 1.68 -35.43 13.11
N MET A 211 1.15 -34.66 12.16
CA MET A 211 -0.03 -33.84 12.41
C MET A 211 -1.20 -34.77 12.73
N THR A 212 -1.54 -34.90 14.02
CA THR A 212 -2.76 -35.60 14.41
C THR A 212 -3.97 -34.88 13.84
N ARG A 213 -5.13 -35.56 13.70
CA ARG A 213 -6.38 -34.92 13.23
C ARG A 213 -6.72 -33.65 14.05
N ARG A 214 -6.32 -33.61 15.33
CA ARG A 214 -6.47 -32.44 16.22
C ARG A 214 -5.53 -31.30 15.84
N ASP A 215 -4.25 -31.57 15.54
CA ASP A 215 -3.30 -30.53 15.11
C ASP A 215 -3.70 -29.90 13.77
N LYS A 216 -4.25 -30.69 12.84
CA LYS A 216 -4.80 -30.18 11.57
C LYS A 216 -5.99 -29.24 11.80
N VAL A 217 -6.86 -29.56 12.77
CA VAL A 217 -7.98 -28.70 13.17
C VAL A 217 -7.49 -27.46 13.90
N ILE A 218 -6.48 -27.56 14.78
CA ILE A 218 -5.91 -26.42 15.50
C ILE A 218 -5.23 -25.45 14.54
N VAL A 219 -4.44 -25.93 13.56
CA VAL A 219 -3.86 -25.08 12.51
C VAL A 219 -4.95 -24.41 11.67
N ALA A 220 -6.01 -25.14 11.31
CA ALA A 220 -7.15 -24.58 10.59
C ALA A 220 -7.92 -23.52 11.41
N VAL A 221 -8.07 -23.74 12.72
CA VAL A 221 -8.75 -22.81 13.64
C VAL A 221 -7.87 -21.59 13.96
N HIS A 222 -6.56 -21.75 14.13
CA HIS A 222 -5.62 -20.65 14.36
C HIS A 222 -5.59 -19.69 13.15
N SER A 223 -5.62 -20.24 11.92
CA SER A 223 -5.78 -19.46 10.68
C SER A 223 -7.15 -18.78 10.52
N ARG A 224 -8.15 -19.20 11.31
CA ARG A 224 -9.48 -18.58 11.38
C ARG A 224 -9.58 -17.54 12.50
N SER A 225 -8.77 -17.65 13.55
CA SER A 225 -8.75 -16.71 14.69
C SER A 225 -7.95 -15.43 14.42
N CYS A 226 -6.95 -15.47 13.53
CA CYS A 226 -6.32 -14.25 12.95
C CYS A 226 -7.28 -13.44 12.04
N ARG A 227 -8.57 -13.76 12.03
CA ARG A 227 -9.61 -13.16 11.20
C ARG A 227 -10.58 -12.27 12.00
N MET A 228 -10.31 -12.02 13.29
CA MET A 228 -11.21 -11.31 14.21
C MET A 228 -10.58 -10.15 15.01
N THR A 229 -9.40 -9.69 14.63
CA THR A 229 -8.79 -8.43 15.11
C THR A 229 -8.19 -7.71 13.92
#